data_AF-A0A7D5IQR2-F1
#
_entry.id   AF-A0A7D5IQR2-F1
#
_cell.length_a   1.000
_cell.length_b   1.000
_cell.length_c   1.000
_cell.angle_alpha   90.00
_cell.angle_beta   90.00
_cell.angle_gamma   90.00
#
_symmetry.space_group_name_H-M   'P 1'
#
loop_
_entity.id
_entity.type
_entity.pdbx_description
1 polymer ?
#
loop_
_entity_poly.entity_id
_entity_poly.type
_entity_poly.pdbx_seq_one_letter_code
_entity_poly.pdbx_strand_id
1 'polypeptide(L)'
;MLGPIQLLAVGFENNERFKGDILRELDEIRSRGVIRLLDMLFVMKDEEGNILTIEDTDLTPEEEVELGNLIGSMLGMKDTESPGGEVSVENSYGLAIKDILDVVDRIEPGTSAGILLIEHVWASGLKHAIVEAGGHVLAQGFLSSEATLMIGKEAEAIAEAEAAIELSEAVKGAALLDVLSTIDTAEELKEAVIEGTSKSASEIQLVKTAAVAEAVRNLVVAGIIDESETIEAIEALVKAGLMDTAALDIAESATEAEA
;
A
#
# COMPACT_ATOMS: atom_id res chain seq x y z
N MET A 1 -33.24 1.83 5.46
CA MET A 1 -32.47 0.86 4.65
C MET A 1 -31.48 0.18 5.59
N LEU A 2 -31.36 -1.15 5.57
CA LEU A 2 -30.44 -1.86 6.46
C LEU A 2 -28.98 -1.41 6.21
N GLY A 3 -28.22 -1.31 7.29
CA GLY A 3 -26.77 -1.11 7.25
C GLY A 3 -26.03 -2.27 6.57
N PRO A 4 -24.71 -2.20 6.45
CA PRO A 4 -23.88 -3.35 6.12
C PRO A 4 -24.08 -4.47 7.16
N ILE A 5 -24.20 -5.71 6.69
CA ILE A 5 -24.32 -6.88 7.54
C ILE A 5 -22.98 -7.61 7.56
N GLN A 6 -22.51 -7.95 8.76
CA GLN A 6 -21.30 -8.71 9.00
C GLN A 6 -21.65 -10.08 9.57
N LEU A 7 -21.07 -11.12 8.98
CA LEU A 7 -21.02 -12.45 9.55
C LEU A 7 -19.68 -12.61 10.29
N LEU A 8 -19.75 -12.99 11.56
CA LEU A 8 -18.59 -13.15 12.43
C LEU A 8 -18.62 -14.54 13.04
N ALA A 9 -17.57 -15.34 12.79
CA ALA A 9 -17.35 -16.62 13.45
C ALA A 9 -16.13 -16.50 14.38
N VAL A 10 -16.28 -16.93 15.63
CA VAL A 10 -15.25 -16.87 16.67
C VAL A 10 -15.12 -18.23 17.31
N GLY A 11 -13.91 -18.77 17.36
CA GLY A 11 -13.60 -20.01 18.09
C GLY A 11 -12.81 -19.72 19.36
N PHE A 12 -13.00 -20.53 20.38
CA PHE A 12 -12.30 -20.44 21.66
C PHE A 12 -11.70 -21.79 22.02
N GLU A 13 -10.39 -21.80 22.25
CA GLU A 13 -9.62 -23.02 22.55
C GLU A 13 -9.85 -23.55 23.98
N ASN A 14 -10.46 -22.75 24.87
CA ASN A 14 -10.72 -23.13 26.26
C ASN A 14 -11.95 -22.40 26.82
N ASN A 15 -12.85 -23.15 27.45
CA ASN A 15 -14.07 -22.66 28.07
C ASN A 15 -13.92 -21.98 29.46
N GLU A 16 -12.76 -22.07 30.12
CA GLU A 16 -12.53 -21.52 31.47
C GLU A 16 -12.59 -19.99 31.55
N ARG A 17 -12.43 -19.30 30.41
CA ARG A 17 -12.40 -17.84 30.34
C ARG A 17 -13.76 -17.19 30.10
N PHE A 18 -14.83 -17.96 29.95
CA PHE A 18 -16.18 -17.42 29.78
C PHE A 18 -16.74 -16.89 31.09
N LYS A 19 -16.58 -15.58 31.30
CA LYS A 19 -17.11 -14.86 32.46
C LYS A 19 -18.29 -13.95 32.13
N GLY A 20 -18.84 -14.07 30.92
CA GLY A 20 -19.94 -13.24 30.41
C GLY A 20 -19.53 -11.82 30.01
N ASP A 21 -18.24 -11.48 30.02
CA ASP A 21 -17.77 -10.13 29.65
C ASP A 21 -18.03 -9.81 28.17
N ILE A 22 -17.97 -10.82 27.27
CA ILE A 22 -18.28 -10.66 25.83
C ILE A 22 -19.75 -10.26 25.63
N LEU A 23 -20.68 -10.97 26.28
CA LEU A 23 -22.11 -10.68 26.19
C LEU A 23 -22.42 -9.29 26.76
N ARG A 24 -21.74 -8.89 27.85
CA ARG A 24 -21.90 -7.56 28.43
C ARG A 24 -21.49 -6.46 27.46
N GLU A 25 -20.33 -6.58 26.83
CA GLU A 25 -19.88 -5.59 25.84
C GLU A 25 -20.81 -5.58 24.62
N LEU A 26 -21.28 -6.75 24.18
CA LEU A 26 -22.25 -6.87 23.09
C LEU A 26 -23.54 -6.09 23.41
N ASP A 27 -24.09 -6.25 24.62
CA ASP A 27 -25.26 -5.52 25.10
C ASP A 27 -25.01 -4.01 25.23
N GLU A 28 -23.80 -3.61 25.64
CA GLU A 28 -23.42 -2.19 25.71
C GLU A 28 -23.36 -1.53 24.33
N ILE A 29 -22.87 -2.23 23.30
CA ILE A 29 -22.84 -1.69 21.92
C ILE A 29 -24.25 -1.70 21.31
N ARG A 30 -25.04 -2.76 21.54
CA ARG A 30 -26.46 -2.87 21.12
C ARG A 30 -27.30 -1.74 21.70
N SER A 31 -27.22 -1.51 23.01
CA SER A 31 -28.00 -0.47 23.70
C SER A 31 -27.67 0.96 23.27
N ARG A 32 -26.46 1.19 22.74
CA ARG A 32 -26.08 2.47 22.11
C ARG A 32 -26.63 2.65 20.70
N GLY A 33 -27.25 1.62 20.11
CA GLY A 33 -27.78 1.63 18.75
C GLY A 33 -26.68 1.69 17.67
N VAL A 34 -25.45 1.29 18.01
CA VAL A 34 -24.33 1.27 17.06
C VAL A 34 -24.43 0.05 16.14
N ILE A 35 -24.82 -1.08 16.71
CA ILE A 35 -25.06 -2.34 16.00
C ILE A 35 -26.43 -2.90 16.39
N ARG A 36 -26.92 -3.84 15.57
CA ARG A 36 -28.06 -4.69 15.88
C ARG A 36 -27.68 -6.15 15.66
N LEU A 37 -28.00 -7.02 16.61
CA LEU A 37 -27.76 -8.46 16.50
C LEU A 37 -28.93 -9.09 15.75
N LEU A 38 -28.71 -9.50 14.51
CA LEU A 38 -29.76 -10.11 13.69
C LEU A 38 -29.96 -11.59 14.03
N ASP A 39 -28.87 -12.29 14.34
CA ASP A 39 -28.89 -13.70 14.71
C ASP A 39 -27.59 -14.04 15.45
N MET A 40 -27.64 -15.01 16.37
CA MET A 40 -26.48 -15.52 17.09
C MET A 40 -26.70 -16.99 17.43
N LEU A 41 -25.68 -17.80 17.18
CA LEU A 41 -25.57 -19.13 17.74
C LEU A 41 -24.21 -19.27 18.42
N PHE A 42 -24.24 -19.60 19.70
CA PHE A 42 -23.05 -19.97 20.45
C PHE A 42 -23.16 -21.42 20.91
N VAL A 43 -22.12 -22.21 20.66
CA VAL A 43 -22.04 -23.63 20.98
C VAL A 43 -20.82 -23.86 21.86
N MET A 44 -21.04 -24.45 23.02
CA MET A 44 -19.99 -24.83 23.96
C MET A 44 -20.03 -26.34 24.20
N LYS A 45 -18.88 -27.00 24.11
CA LYS A 45 -18.74 -28.41 24.43
C LYS A 45 -17.88 -28.57 25.68
N ASP A 46 -18.43 -29.17 26.73
CA ASP A 46 -17.65 -29.46 27.94
C ASP A 46 -16.65 -30.62 27.72
N GLU A 47 -15.82 -30.90 28.72
CA GLU A 47 -14.80 -31.96 28.67
C GLU A 47 -15.42 -33.35 28.54
N GLU A 48 -16.63 -33.53 29.07
CA GLU A 48 -17.42 -34.75 28.97
C GLU A 48 -18.13 -34.89 27.60
N GLY A 49 -18.06 -33.87 26.75
CA GLY A 49 -18.65 -33.83 25.42
C GLY A 49 -20.12 -33.38 25.39
N ASN A 50 -20.69 -32.92 26.50
CA ASN A 50 -22.02 -32.34 26.52
C ASN A 50 -22.01 -30.98 25.83
N ILE A 51 -23.09 -30.69 25.09
CA ILE A 51 -23.23 -29.48 24.30
C ILE A 51 -24.22 -28.54 25.00
N LEU A 52 -23.82 -27.28 25.14
CA LEU A 52 -24.66 -26.18 25.56
C LEU A 52 -24.75 -25.17 24.41
N THR A 53 -25.97 -24.82 24.02
CA THR A 53 -26.24 -23.82 22.99
C THR A 53 -26.89 -22.58 23.57
N ILE A 54 -26.51 -21.41 23.04
CA ILE A 54 -27.12 -20.11 23.35
C ILE A 54 -27.48 -19.46 22.02
N GLU A 55 -28.73 -19.03 21.90
CA GLU A 55 -29.25 -18.27 20.78
C GLU A 55 -29.71 -16.90 21.28
N ASP A 56 -29.46 -15.84 20.50
CA ASP A 56 -29.88 -14.47 20.83
C ASP A 56 -30.11 -13.67 19.54
N THR A 57 -31.07 -12.74 19.59
CA THR A 57 -31.43 -11.87 18.48
C THR A 57 -32.16 -10.62 18.96
N ASP A 58 -31.96 -9.51 18.24
CA ASP A 58 -32.71 -8.25 18.37
C ASP A 58 -33.92 -8.21 17.41
N LEU A 59 -34.20 -9.28 16.67
CA LEU A 59 -35.34 -9.35 15.76
C LEU A 59 -36.64 -9.55 16.54
N THR A 60 -37.68 -8.84 16.12
CA THR A 60 -39.05 -9.15 16.55
C THR A 60 -39.53 -10.44 15.86
N PRO A 61 -40.53 -11.14 16.42
CA PRO A 61 -41.07 -12.36 15.79
C PRO A 61 -41.53 -12.13 14.34
N GLU A 62 -42.03 -10.94 14.01
CA GLU A 62 -42.39 -10.57 12.64
C GLU A 62 -41.15 -10.44 11.73
N GLU A 63 -40.09 -9.81 12.22
CA GLU A 63 -38.84 -9.67 11.47
C GLU A 63 -38.10 -11.00 11.32
N GLU A 64 -38.18 -11.90 12.29
CA GLU A 64 -37.64 -13.27 12.17
C GLU A 64 -38.31 -14.07 11.06
N VAL A 65 -39.59 -13.78 10.75
CA VAL A 65 -40.29 -14.40 9.61
C VAL A 65 -39.80 -13.80 8.28
N GLU A 66 -39.50 -12.51 8.26
CA GLU A 66 -39.06 -11.79 7.05
C GLU A 66 -37.59 -12.04 6.70
N LEU A 67 -36.71 -11.98 7.70
CA LEU A 67 -35.27 -12.24 7.55
C LEU A 67 -34.93 -13.73 7.66
N GLY A 68 -35.76 -14.52 8.34
CA GLY A 68 -35.50 -15.94 8.63
C GLY A 68 -34.51 -16.13 9.78
N ASN A 69 -34.47 -17.35 10.34
CA ASN A 69 -33.32 -17.81 11.13
C ASN A 69 -32.13 -17.98 10.17
N LEU A 70 -31.39 -16.90 9.92
CA LEU A 70 -30.35 -16.85 8.89
C LEU A 70 -29.21 -17.81 9.19
N ILE A 71 -28.78 -17.91 10.45
CA ILE A 71 -27.75 -18.86 10.86
C ILE A 71 -28.32 -20.28 10.89
N GLY A 72 -29.49 -20.49 11.50
CA GLY A 72 -30.11 -21.83 11.57
C GLY A 72 -30.43 -22.45 10.21
N SER A 73 -30.82 -21.62 9.23
CA SER A 73 -31.02 -22.05 7.83
C SER A 73 -29.70 -22.33 7.11
N MET A 74 -28.65 -21.53 7.34
CA MET A 74 -27.31 -21.80 6.83
C MET A 74 -26.69 -23.08 7.41
N LEU A 75 -27.00 -23.40 8.67
CA LEU A 75 -26.52 -24.59 9.37
C LEU A 75 -27.32 -25.86 9.06
N GLY A 76 -28.38 -25.78 8.25
CA GLY A 76 -29.21 -26.93 7.89
C GLY A 76 -30.02 -27.50 9.08
N MET A 77 -30.24 -26.71 10.13
CA MET A 77 -30.84 -27.16 11.39
C MET A 77 -32.39 -27.16 11.40
N LYS A 78 -33.05 -26.89 10.25
CA LYS A 78 -34.51 -27.00 10.13
C LYS A 78 -34.94 -27.90 8.97
N ASP A 79 -35.52 -29.05 9.33
CA ASP A 79 -36.59 -29.68 8.56
C ASP A 79 -37.81 -28.74 8.52
N THR A 80 -38.50 -28.71 7.36
CA THR A 80 -39.81 -28.10 7.05
C THR A 80 -39.85 -26.65 6.50
N GLU A 81 -40.02 -26.58 5.18
CA GLU A 81 -40.98 -25.71 4.46
C GLU A 81 -40.96 -24.18 4.69
N SER A 82 -39.78 -23.54 4.73
CA SER A 82 -39.71 -22.09 4.42
C SER A 82 -39.41 -21.86 2.93
N PRO A 83 -40.16 -20.99 2.23
CA PRO A 83 -39.89 -20.72 0.82
C PRO A 83 -38.52 -20.03 0.72
N GLY A 84 -37.58 -20.70 0.06
CA GLY A 84 -36.24 -20.21 -0.17
C GLY A 84 -36.25 -18.84 -0.82
N GLY A 85 -35.86 -17.83 -0.05
CA GLY A 85 -35.11 -16.72 -0.59
C GLY A 85 -33.67 -17.22 -0.71
N GLU A 86 -33.21 -17.45 -1.93
CA GLU A 86 -31.78 -17.50 -2.20
C GLU A 86 -31.20 -16.15 -1.78
N VAL A 87 -30.70 -16.06 -0.55
CA VAL A 87 -29.77 -14.99 -0.21
C VAL A 87 -28.53 -15.32 -1.01
N SER A 88 -28.39 -14.71 -2.18
CA SER A 88 -27.19 -14.81 -3.00
C SER A 88 -26.05 -14.16 -2.23
N VAL A 89 -25.38 -14.96 -1.39
CA VAL A 89 -24.11 -14.63 -0.73
C VAL A 89 -22.95 -14.71 -1.76
N GLU A 90 -23.23 -14.45 -3.04
CA GLU A 90 -22.22 -14.50 -4.12
C GLU A 90 -21.18 -13.36 -4.02
N ASN A 91 -21.42 -12.36 -3.17
CA ASN A 91 -20.53 -11.22 -2.98
C ASN A 91 -19.89 -11.12 -1.58
N SER A 92 -19.97 -12.16 -0.73
CA SER A 92 -19.12 -12.21 0.47
C SER A 92 -17.71 -12.63 0.07
N TYR A 93 -16.90 -11.65 -0.29
CA TYR A 93 -15.46 -11.82 -0.41
C TYR A 93 -14.90 -12.31 0.94
N GLY A 94 -14.66 -13.62 1.07
CA GLY A 94 -13.74 -14.18 2.07
C GLY A 94 -14.20 -15.34 2.96
N LEU A 95 -15.48 -15.73 2.99
CA LEU A 95 -15.94 -16.88 3.77
C LEU A 95 -17.00 -17.67 2.99
N ALA A 96 -16.68 -18.88 2.55
CA ALA A 96 -17.71 -19.76 2.02
C ALA A 96 -18.58 -20.23 3.20
N ILE A 97 -19.91 -20.26 3.03
CA ILE A 97 -20.85 -20.82 4.03
C ILE A 97 -20.42 -22.21 4.50
N LYS A 98 -19.77 -22.98 3.63
CA LYS A 98 -19.17 -24.28 3.93
C LYS A 98 -18.07 -24.22 5.00
N ASP A 99 -17.20 -23.20 4.97
CA ASP A 99 -16.11 -23.06 5.94
C ASP A 99 -16.65 -22.78 7.35
N ILE A 100 -17.84 -22.18 7.45
CA ILE A 100 -18.52 -21.88 8.72
C ILE A 100 -19.20 -23.14 9.29
N LEU A 101 -19.82 -23.95 8.44
CA LEU A 101 -20.36 -25.27 8.80
C LEU A 101 -19.26 -26.18 9.36
N ASP A 102 -18.08 -26.18 8.73
CA ASP A 102 -16.92 -26.96 9.19
C ASP A 102 -16.44 -26.53 10.59
N VAL A 103 -16.69 -25.30 11.06
CA VAL A 103 -16.29 -24.84 12.40
C VAL A 103 -17.14 -25.53 13.48
N VAL A 104 -18.45 -25.65 13.27
CA VAL A 104 -19.37 -26.26 14.27
C VAL A 104 -19.09 -27.76 14.41
N ASP A 105 -18.84 -28.45 13.31
CA ASP A 105 -18.52 -29.88 13.30
C ASP A 105 -17.15 -30.20 13.94
N ARG A 106 -16.26 -29.20 14.03
CA ARG A 106 -14.91 -29.34 14.57
C ARG A 106 -14.75 -28.89 16.02
N ILE A 107 -15.84 -28.52 16.72
CA ILE A 107 -15.78 -28.18 18.14
C ILE A 107 -15.34 -29.42 18.93
N GLU A 108 -14.13 -29.38 19.49
CA GLU A 108 -13.58 -30.43 20.34
C GLU A 108 -14.11 -30.28 21.79
N PRO A 109 -14.11 -31.36 22.60
CA PRO A 109 -14.39 -31.25 24.03
C PRO A 109 -13.51 -30.18 24.70
N GLY A 110 -14.09 -29.39 25.59
CA GLY A 110 -13.40 -28.27 26.24
C GLY A 110 -13.33 -26.96 25.43
N THR A 111 -13.83 -26.95 24.18
CA THR A 111 -13.81 -25.78 23.28
C THR A 111 -15.21 -25.21 23.03
N SER A 112 -15.28 -24.05 22.38
CA SER A 112 -16.54 -23.43 21.98
C SER A 112 -16.39 -22.57 20.73
N ALA A 113 -17.51 -22.26 20.09
CA ALA A 113 -17.57 -21.36 18.97
C ALA A 113 -18.85 -20.50 19.00
N GLY A 114 -18.76 -19.30 18.48
CA GLY A 114 -19.90 -18.39 18.27
C GLY A 114 -19.97 -17.94 16.82
N ILE A 115 -21.17 -17.90 16.27
CA ILE A 115 -21.50 -17.31 14.98
C ILE A 115 -22.49 -16.19 15.25
N LEU A 116 -22.18 -15.00 14.75
CA LEU A 116 -22.98 -13.79 14.92
C LEU A 116 -23.26 -13.17 13.56
N LEU A 117 -24.49 -12.71 13.38
CA LEU A 117 -24.89 -11.86 12.27
C LEU A 117 -25.22 -10.47 12.80
N ILE A 118 -24.39 -9.50 12.43
CA ILE A 118 -24.42 -8.15 13.03
C ILE A 118 -24.72 -7.13 11.93
N GLU A 119 -25.76 -6.32 12.12
CA GLU A 119 -25.98 -5.12 11.33
C GLU A 119 -25.19 -3.95 11.91
N HIS A 120 -24.42 -3.27 11.06
CA HIS A 120 -23.74 -2.01 11.38
C HIS A 120 -24.69 -0.83 11.22
N VAL A 121 -25.57 -0.62 12.21
CA VAL A 121 -26.63 0.41 12.20
C VAL A 121 -26.07 1.81 11.98
N TRP A 122 -24.91 2.13 12.57
CA TRP A 122 -24.25 3.43 12.41
C TRP A 122 -24.00 3.81 10.94
N ALA A 123 -23.78 2.83 10.06
CA ALA A 123 -23.45 3.05 8.65
C ALA A 123 -24.70 3.19 7.76
N SER A 124 -25.91 2.94 8.29
CA SER A 124 -27.16 3.00 7.52
C SER A 124 -27.39 4.36 6.85
N GLY A 125 -27.18 5.46 7.58
CA GLY A 125 -27.35 6.81 7.05
C GLY A 125 -26.34 7.17 5.95
N LEU A 126 -25.08 6.77 6.13
CA LEU A 126 -24.04 6.96 5.11
C LEU A 126 -24.36 6.16 3.84
N LYS A 127 -24.72 4.89 3.99
CA LYS A 127 -25.14 4.03 2.87
C LYS A 127 -26.30 4.65 2.11
N HIS A 128 -27.30 5.16 2.82
CA HIS A 128 -28.44 5.84 2.20
C HIS A 128 -27.99 7.08 1.41
N ALA A 129 -27.15 7.93 1.99
CA ALA A 129 -26.64 9.13 1.31
C ALA A 129 -25.81 8.80 0.05
N ILE A 130 -25.00 7.74 0.08
CA ILE A 130 -24.23 7.27 -1.08
C ILE A 130 -25.17 6.85 -2.21
N VAL A 131 -26.21 6.07 -1.89
CA VAL A 131 -27.20 5.59 -2.87
C VAL A 131 -28.00 6.75 -3.45
N GLU A 132 -28.45 7.71 -2.63
CA GLU A 132 -29.15 8.92 -3.09
C GLU A 132 -28.28 9.76 -4.04
N ALA A 133 -26.95 9.76 -3.83
CA ALA A 133 -26.01 10.40 -4.75
C ALA A 133 -25.74 9.60 -6.04
N GLY A 134 -26.41 8.46 -6.24
CA GLY A 134 -26.21 7.56 -7.38
C GLY A 134 -24.99 6.64 -7.24
N GLY A 135 -24.35 6.62 -6.07
CA GLY A 135 -23.25 5.71 -5.77
C GLY A 135 -23.72 4.29 -5.43
N HIS A 136 -22.84 3.33 -5.60
CA HIS A 136 -23.03 1.95 -5.14
C HIS A 136 -21.71 1.41 -4.60
N VAL A 137 -21.79 0.45 -3.68
CA VAL A 137 -20.61 -0.17 -3.07
C VAL A 137 -19.92 -1.07 -4.08
N LEU A 138 -18.61 -0.87 -4.29
CA LEU A 138 -17.79 -1.71 -5.17
C LEU A 138 -17.10 -2.85 -4.42
N ALA A 139 -16.65 -2.60 -3.20
CA ALA A 139 -16.02 -3.58 -2.32
C ALA A 139 -16.26 -3.19 -0.85
N GLN A 140 -16.33 -4.19 0.03
CA GLN A 140 -16.37 -4.01 1.48
C GLN A 140 -15.55 -5.10 2.18
N GLY A 141 -14.97 -4.78 3.33
CA GLY A 141 -14.23 -5.73 4.16
C GLY A 141 -13.59 -5.02 5.35
N PHE A 142 -13.12 -5.78 6.33
CA PHE A 142 -12.28 -5.26 7.41
C PHE A 142 -10.82 -5.49 7.07
N LEU A 143 -10.00 -4.47 7.29
CA LEU A 143 -8.54 -4.60 7.24
C LEU A 143 -8.04 -4.95 8.63
N SER A 144 -7.12 -5.92 8.72
CA SER A 144 -6.45 -6.20 9.99
C SER A 144 -5.49 -5.05 10.33
N SER A 145 -5.16 -4.93 11.62
CA SER A 145 -4.19 -3.94 12.09
C SER A 145 -2.83 -4.15 11.41
N GLU A 146 -2.42 -5.40 11.20
CA GLU A 146 -1.17 -5.76 10.54
C GLU A 146 -1.18 -5.36 9.07
N ALA A 147 -2.28 -5.64 8.35
CA ALA A 147 -2.45 -5.24 6.96
C ALA A 147 -2.39 -3.69 6.83
N THR A 148 -3.01 -2.98 7.76
CA THR A 148 -3.00 -1.51 7.80
C THR A 148 -1.59 -0.96 8.02
N LEU A 149 -0.80 -1.57 8.93
CA LEU A 149 0.58 -1.18 9.18
C LEU A 149 1.50 -1.46 7.98
N MET A 150 1.28 -2.58 7.28
CA MET A 150 2.05 -2.92 6.08
C MET A 150 1.84 -1.87 4.98
N ILE A 151 0.59 -1.50 4.71
CA ILE A 151 0.25 -0.44 3.75
C ILE A 151 0.93 0.88 4.12
N GLY A 152 0.93 1.23 5.42
CA GLY A 152 1.61 2.43 5.89
C GLY A 152 3.12 2.43 5.61
N LYS A 153 3.80 1.31 5.88
CA LYS A 153 5.24 1.16 5.62
C LYS A 153 5.59 1.18 4.13
N GLU A 154 4.77 0.55 3.30
CA GLU A 154 4.97 0.57 1.85
C GLU A 154 4.79 1.99 1.29
N ALA A 155 3.76 2.71 1.74
CA ALA A 155 3.55 4.10 1.35
C ALA A 155 4.69 5.02 1.80
N GLU A 156 5.22 4.81 3.01
CA GLU A 156 6.40 5.52 3.52
C GLU A 156 7.65 5.24 2.67
N ALA A 157 7.93 3.97 2.37
CA ALA A 157 9.07 3.59 1.53
C ALA A 157 8.97 4.16 0.10
N ILE A 158 7.77 4.19 -0.48
CA ILE A 158 7.55 4.82 -1.79
C ILE A 158 7.82 6.33 -1.70
N ALA A 159 7.30 7.02 -0.68
CA ALA A 159 7.52 8.44 -0.50
C ALA A 159 9.01 8.78 -0.27
N GLU A 160 9.74 7.97 0.50
CA GLU A 160 11.19 8.13 0.69
C GLU A 160 11.97 7.93 -0.63
N ALA A 161 11.60 6.92 -1.42
CA ALA A 161 12.24 6.67 -2.71
C ALA A 161 12.00 7.82 -3.69
N GLU A 162 10.78 8.35 -3.77
CA GLU A 162 10.44 9.51 -4.60
C GLU A 162 11.24 10.75 -4.17
N ALA A 163 11.30 11.04 -2.87
CA ALA A 163 12.08 12.17 -2.34
C ALA A 163 13.59 12.04 -2.61
N ALA A 164 14.14 10.83 -2.51
CA ALA A 164 15.54 10.56 -2.82
C ALA A 164 15.85 10.75 -4.32
N ILE A 165 14.93 10.36 -5.20
CA ILE A 165 15.05 10.59 -6.66
C ILE A 165 15.02 12.08 -6.95
N GLU A 166 14.06 12.82 -6.40
CA GLU A 166 13.95 14.28 -6.62
C GLU A 166 15.20 15.03 -6.16
N LEU A 167 15.74 14.68 -4.97
CA LEU A 167 17.00 15.25 -4.49
C LEU A 167 18.18 14.93 -5.42
N SER A 168 18.26 13.69 -5.91
CA SER A 168 19.30 13.27 -6.85
C SER A 168 19.23 14.07 -8.16
N GLU A 169 18.03 14.26 -8.72
CA GLU A 169 17.84 15.09 -9.93
C GLU A 169 18.24 16.55 -9.70
N ALA A 170 17.90 17.12 -8.55
CA ALA A 170 18.32 18.49 -8.20
C ALA A 170 19.84 18.63 -8.10
N VAL A 171 20.53 17.66 -7.48
CA VAL A 171 22.00 17.63 -7.39
C VAL A 171 22.63 17.48 -8.77
N LYS A 172 22.09 16.61 -9.64
CA LYS A 172 22.54 16.46 -11.03
C LYS A 172 22.41 17.77 -11.81
N GLY A 173 21.28 18.46 -11.67
CA GLY A 173 21.05 19.76 -12.30
C GLY A 173 22.04 20.83 -11.84
N ALA A 174 22.33 20.90 -10.53
CA ALA A 174 23.29 21.85 -9.98
C ALA A 174 24.72 21.59 -10.46
N ALA A 175 25.15 20.33 -10.51
CA ALA A 175 26.47 19.95 -11.01
C ALA A 175 26.65 20.27 -12.50
N LEU A 176 25.61 20.04 -13.32
CA LEU A 176 25.64 20.44 -14.73
C LEU A 176 25.79 21.95 -14.89
N LEU A 177 25.10 22.73 -14.04
CA LEU A 177 25.19 24.18 -14.06
C LEU A 177 26.59 24.69 -13.69
N ASP A 178 27.24 24.06 -12.70
CA ASP A 178 28.62 24.36 -12.29
C ASP A 178 29.63 24.07 -13.41
N VAL A 179 29.45 22.94 -14.10
CA VAL A 179 30.24 22.62 -15.30
C VAL A 179 30.05 23.66 -16.40
N LEU A 180 28.81 24.05 -16.69
CA LEU A 180 28.53 25.09 -17.70
C LEU A 180 29.18 26.43 -17.31
N SER A 181 29.10 26.84 -16.04
CA SER A 181 29.77 28.04 -15.55
C SER A 181 31.30 27.94 -15.69
N THR A 182 31.88 26.78 -15.44
CA THR A 182 33.33 26.55 -15.60
C THR A 182 33.75 26.64 -17.07
N ILE A 183 32.90 26.13 -17.98
CA ILE A 183 33.13 26.26 -19.43
C ILE A 183 33.01 27.72 -19.87
N ASP A 184 31.98 28.44 -19.39
CA ASP A 184 31.73 29.85 -19.73
C ASP A 184 32.89 30.76 -19.26
N THR A 185 33.36 30.58 -18.02
CA THR A 185 34.56 31.30 -17.52
C THR A 185 35.82 30.98 -18.33
N ALA A 186 35.96 29.76 -18.86
CA ALA A 186 37.03 29.42 -19.79
C ALA A 186 36.86 30.09 -21.18
N GLU A 187 35.62 30.36 -21.62
CA GLU A 187 35.33 31.13 -22.83
C GLU A 187 35.59 32.64 -22.65
N GLU A 188 35.24 33.24 -21.51
CA GLU A 188 35.53 34.65 -21.22
C GLU A 188 37.05 34.95 -21.23
N LEU A 189 37.87 33.99 -20.80
CA LEU A 189 39.33 34.05 -20.92
C LEU A 189 39.81 34.21 -22.37
N LYS A 190 39.03 33.80 -23.38
CA LYS A 190 39.31 34.02 -24.81
C LYS A 190 39.09 35.47 -25.21
N GLU A 191 38.03 36.12 -24.71
CA GLU A 191 37.71 37.51 -25.03
C GLU A 191 38.69 38.49 -24.37
N ALA A 192 39.06 38.26 -23.11
CA ALA A 192 40.03 39.09 -22.39
C ALA A 192 41.42 39.13 -23.04
N VAL A 193 41.80 38.10 -23.81
CA VAL A 193 43.10 38.02 -24.48
C VAL A 193 43.16 38.83 -25.79
N ILE A 194 42.01 39.16 -26.37
CA ILE A 194 41.94 40.07 -27.54
C ILE A 194 42.46 41.48 -27.15
N GLU A 195 42.52 41.82 -25.86
CA GLU A 195 43.06 43.08 -25.34
C GLU A 195 44.53 43.05 -24.84
N GLY A 196 45.28 41.95 -24.99
CA GLY A 196 46.76 42.03 -25.02
C GLY A 196 47.59 41.18 -24.05
N THR A 197 47.45 39.85 -24.05
CA THR A 197 48.44 38.95 -23.43
C THR A 197 49.06 37.95 -24.43
N SER A 198 50.33 37.62 -24.24
CA SER A 198 51.25 36.92 -25.15
C SER A 198 51.01 35.41 -25.36
N LYS A 199 49.85 34.86 -25.00
CA LYS A 199 49.57 33.43 -25.20
C LYS A 199 49.17 33.17 -26.65
N SER A 200 49.78 32.15 -27.25
CA SER A 200 49.42 31.69 -28.59
C SER A 200 48.01 31.08 -28.59
N ALA A 201 47.29 31.18 -29.71
CA ALA A 201 45.95 30.58 -29.85
C ALA A 201 45.93 29.08 -29.51
N SER A 202 47.04 28.36 -29.73
CA SER A 202 47.22 26.95 -29.37
C SER A 202 47.27 26.69 -27.87
N GLU A 203 47.89 27.57 -27.07
CA GLU A 203 47.97 27.40 -25.60
C GLU A 203 46.60 27.63 -24.94
N ILE A 204 45.77 28.49 -25.51
CA ILE A 204 44.40 28.75 -25.02
C ILE A 204 43.48 27.57 -25.35
N GLN A 205 43.61 27.00 -26.55
CA GLN A 205 42.86 25.81 -26.95
C GLN A 205 43.15 24.61 -26.02
N LEU A 206 44.40 24.44 -25.58
CA LEU A 206 44.81 23.40 -24.63
C LEU A 206 44.18 23.60 -23.24
N VAL A 207 44.12 24.83 -22.74
CA VAL A 207 43.47 25.14 -21.44
C VAL A 207 41.97 24.88 -21.52
N LYS A 208 41.29 25.27 -22.62
CA LYS A 208 39.86 24.98 -22.82
C LYS A 208 39.59 23.48 -22.84
N THR A 209 40.42 22.76 -23.58
CA THR A 209 40.34 21.30 -23.70
C THR A 209 40.49 20.61 -22.35
N ALA A 210 41.48 21.04 -21.55
CA ALA A 210 41.71 20.52 -20.21
C ALA A 210 40.52 20.79 -19.27
N ALA A 211 39.97 22.02 -19.28
CA ALA A 211 38.83 22.39 -18.44
C ALA A 211 37.56 21.58 -18.78
N VAL A 212 37.29 21.36 -20.07
CA VAL A 212 36.14 20.55 -20.50
C VAL A 212 36.34 19.06 -20.15
N ALA A 213 37.54 18.52 -20.33
CA ALA A 213 37.85 17.14 -19.96
C ALA A 213 37.77 16.91 -18.44
N GLU A 214 38.25 17.87 -17.65
CA GLU A 214 38.14 17.85 -16.18
C GLU A 214 36.67 17.94 -15.73
N ALA A 215 35.85 18.76 -16.40
CA ALA A 215 34.43 18.84 -16.13
C ALA A 215 33.69 17.52 -16.42
N VAL A 216 33.95 16.88 -17.56
CA VAL A 216 33.38 15.55 -17.88
C VAL A 216 33.83 14.51 -16.86
N ARG A 217 35.11 14.51 -16.48
CA ARG A 217 35.65 13.60 -15.45
C ARG A 217 34.96 13.80 -14.11
N ASN A 218 34.73 15.04 -13.69
CA ASN A 218 34.04 15.34 -12.44
C ASN A 218 32.58 14.84 -12.47
N LEU A 219 31.90 14.88 -13.61
CA LEU A 219 30.55 14.32 -13.77
C LEU A 219 30.54 12.79 -13.67
N VAL A 220 31.57 12.10 -14.19
CA VAL A 220 31.73 10.65 -14.05
C VAL A 220 32.06 10.26 -12.60
N VAL A 221 33.00 10.96 -11.96
CA VAL A 221 33.36 10.74 -10.54
C VAL A 221 32.17 10.99 -9.61
N ALA A 222 31.32 11.96 -9.93
CA ALA A 222 30.08 12.23 -9.21
C ALA A 222 28.96 11.20 -9.50
N GLY A 223 29.18 10.24 -10.40
CA GLY A 223 28.19 9.23 -10.79
C GLY A 223 26.99 9.81 -11.54
N ILE A 224 27.16 11.00 -12.14
CA ILE A 224 26.09 11.68 -12.89
C ILE A 224 26.00 11.14 -14.31
N ILE A 225 27.17 10.85 -14.91
CA ILE A 225 27.33 10.18 -16.20
C ILE A 225 27.90 8.79 -15.92
N ASP A 226 27.35 7.76 -16.56
CA ASP A 226 27.91 6.42 -16.47
C ASP A 226 29.27 6.37 -17.18
N GLU A 227 30.23 5.60 -16.65
CA GLU A 227 31.57 5.49 -17.25
C GLU A 227 31.50 5.05 -18.72
N SER A 228 30.50 4.23 -19.07
CA SER A 228 30.24 3.78 -20.45
C SER A 228 29.72 4.87 -21.40
N GLU A 229 29.13 5.94 -20.87
CA GLU A 229 28.57 7.08 -21.61
C GLU A 229 29.58 8.24 -21.78
N THR A 230 30.75 8.14 -21.15
CA THR A 230 31.81 9.17 -21.17
C THR A 230 32.24 9.54 -22.60
N ILE A 231 32.40 8.54 -23.47
CA ILE A 231 32.83 8.75 -24.85
C ILE A 231 31.77 9.53 -25.64
N GLU A 232 30.49 9.17 -25.48
CA GLU A 232 29.37 9.84 -26.16
C GLU A 232 29.21 11.30 -25.69
N ALA A 233 29.43 11.55 -24.39
CA ALA A 233 29.45 12.90 -23.84
C ALA A 233 30.59 13.76 -24.44
N ILE A 234 31.79 13.20 -24.57
CA ILE A 234 32.93 13.88 -25.19
C ILE A 234 32.67 14.14 -26.68
N GLU A 235 32.12 13.18 -27.42
CA GLU A 235 31.76 13.34 -28.83
C GLU A 235 30.71 14.45 -29.04
N ALA A 236 29.72 14.55 -28.15
CA ALA A 236 28.73 15.62 -28.19
C ALA A 236 29.36 17.01 -27.99
N LEU A 237 30.37 17.12 -27.13
CA LEU A 237 31.13 18.35 -26.88
C LEU A 237 32.01 18.74 -28.08
N VAL A 238 32.66 17.77 -28.73
CA VAL A 238 33.38 17.98 -29.98
C VAL A 238 32.42 18.47 -31.07
N LYS A 239 31.25 17.84 -31.20
CA LYS A 239 30.22 18.20 -32.18
C LYS A 239 29.63 19.59 -31.93
N ALA A 240 29.54 20.02 -30.67
CA ALA A 240 29.15 21.38 -30.29
C ALA A 240 30.24 22.43 -30.56
N GLY A 241 31.44 22.02 -30.99
CA GLY A 241 32.57 22.92 -31.22
C GLY A 241 33.24 23.40 -29.94
N LEU A 242 32.96 22.74 -28.81
CA LEU A 242 33.54 23.08 -27.50
C LEU A 242 34.90 22.40 -27.28
N MET A 243 35.20 21.32 -28.03
CA MET A 243 36.48 20.59 -28.01
C MET A 243 36.97 20.26 -29.43
N ASP A 244 38.27 20.02 -29.58
CA ASP A 244 38.89 19.52 -30.82
C ASP A 244 39.38 18.08 -30.61
N THR A 245 39.53 17.29 -31.68
CA THR A 245 39.75 15.83 -31.56
C THR A 245 41.06 15.42 -30.88
N ALA A 246 42.06 16.31 -30.81
CA ALA A 246 43.32 16.11 -30.09
C ALA A 246 43.17 16.07 -28.55
N ALA A 247 42.00 16.43 -28.03
CA ALA A 247 41.65 16.37 -26.61
C ALA A 247 41.52 14.96 -26.04
N LEU A 248 41.09 14.02 -26.89
CA LEU A 248 40.75 12.65 -26.50
C LEU A 248 41.98 11.94 -25.92
N ASP A 249 43.14 12.09 -26.58
CA ASP A 249 44.41 11.48 -26.18
C ASP A 249 44.93 12.04 -24.83
N ILE A 250 44.64 13.30 -24.50
CA ILE A 250 45.04 13.93 -23.23
C ILE A 250 44.13 13.46 -22.10
N ALA A 251 42.84 13.30 -22.37
CA ALA A 251 41.88 12.78 -21.38
C ALA A 251 42.16 11.30 -21.05
N GLU A 252 42.45 10.45 -22.05
CA GLU A 252 42.80 9.04 -21.86
C GLU A 252 44.11 8.86 -21.09
N SER A 253 45.16 9.61 -21.44
CA SER A 253 46.48 9.48 -20.80
C SER A 253 46.51 9.95 -19.34
N ALA A 254 45.62 10.87 -18.94
CA ALA A 254 45.48 11.30 -17.55
C ALA A 254 44.68 10.32 -16.67
N THR A 255 43.91 9.40 -17.26
CA THR A 255 43.22 8.31 -16.51
C THR A 255 44.16 7.14 -16.23
N GLU A 256 45.09 6.83 -17.13
CA GLU A 256 46.06 5.74 -16.94
C GLU A 256 47.19 6.07 -15.97
N ALA A 257 47.42 7.35 -15.67
CA ALA A 257 48.54 7.79 -14.83
C ALA A 257 48.30 7.71 -13.30
N GLU A 258 47.08 7.45 -12.85
CA GLU A 258 46.71 7.37 -11.42
C GLU A 258 46.21 5.98 -10.96
N ALA A 259 46.29 4.96 -11.82
CA ALA A 259 46.04 3.54 -11.48
C ALA A 259 47.33 2.81 -11.05
#